data_AF-B8MSG9-F1
#
_entry.id   AF-B8MSG9-F1
#
_cell.length_a   1.000
_cell.length_b   1.000
_cell.length_c   1.000
_cell.angle_alpha   90.00
_cell.angle_beta   90.00
_cell.angle_gamma   90.00
#
_symmetry.space_group_name_H-M   'P 1'
#
loop_
_entity.id
_entity.type
_entity.pdbx_description
1 polymer ?
#
loop_
_entity_poly.entity_id
_entity_poly.type
_entity_poly.pdbx_seq_one_letter_code
_entity_poly.pdbx_strand_id
1 'polypeptide(L)'
;MATKADRVIVAFNGAIETHIFNESIDPPRAFAFEVIFYPHLWPATLLTKKPPMHFHPFQKEYIQVLAGRLCVEQSGQVRTLTPTDGEVCIKPWVNHRLYPSDDDLLRAAEDGRGDPVRFLIAGQETNKVFRLDTIFFENWYGYQDEILTEKQLDLVQVLTMFDAGGSYLSLPWWIPFGRTLSMSIGIVVGRWIGPLLGYQPYYPKWTSDWELACEKMRQSFFQRRFAERKDT
;
A
#
# COMPACT_ATOMS: atom_id res chain seq x y z
N MET A 1 -21.21 -1.35 11.67
CA MET A 1 -21.71 -2.26 10.63
C MET A 1 -21.14 -1.76 9.32
N ALA A 2 -20.29 -2.54 8.65
CA ALA A 2 -19.75 -2.14 7.35
C ALA A 2 -20.85 -2.28 6.28
N THR A 3 -21.14 -1.16 5.62
CA THR A 3 -22.01 -1.05 4.45
C THR A 3 -21.33 -1.64 3.22
N LYS A 4 -22.12 -1.90 2.17
CA LYS A 4 -21.70 -2.56 0.93
C LYS A 4 -20.51 -1.83 0.30
N ALA A 5 -19.46 -2.55 -0.08
CA ALA A 5 -18.30 -1.97 -0.76
C ALA A 5 -18.71 -1.34 -2.11
N ASP A 6 -18.23 -0.13 -2.37
CA ASP A 6 -18.57 0.63 -3.56
C ASP A 6 -17.72 0.24 -4.77
N ARG A 7 -16.48 -0.20 -4.51
CA ARG A 7 -15.54 -0.67 -5.52
C ARG A 7 -14.63 -1.75 -4.93
N VAL A 8 -14.19 -2.68 -5.78
CA VAL A 8 -13.21 -3.70 -5.43
C VAL A 8 -11.99 -3.55 -6.33
N ILE A 9 -10.80 -3.52 -5.74
CA ILE A 9 -9.53 -3.68 -6.45
C ILE A 9 -9.10 -5.14 -6.25
N VAL A 10 -8.82 -5.83 -7.34
CA VAL A 10 -8.30 -7.20 -7.31
C VAL A 10 -6.84 -7.16 -7.74
N ALA A 11 -5.97 -7.84 -7.00
CA ALA A 11 -4.55 -7.92 -7.28
C ALA A 11 -4.02 -9.35 -7.12
N PHE A 12 -2.84 -9.62 -7.67
CA PHE A 12 -2.14 -10.90 -7.61
C PHE A 12 -2.99 -12.06 -8.14
N ASN A 13 -3.63 -11.89 -9.32
CA ASN A 13 -4.52 -12.88 -9.92
C ASN A 13 -5.66 -13.34 -8.98
N GLY A 14 -6.17 -12.43 -8.14
CA GLY A 14 -7.24 -12.73 -7.19
C GLY A 14 -6.78 -13.14 -5.80
N ALA A 15 -5.47 -13.23 -5.55
CA ALA A 15 -4.97 -13.53 -4.21
C ALA A 15 -5.21 -12.40 -3.20
N ILE A 16 -5.44 -11.17 -3.67
CA ILE A 16 -5.79 -10.03 -2.84
C ILE A 16 -7.03 -9.33 -3.42
N GLU A 17 -8.02 -9.10 -2.57
CA GLU A 17 -9.13 -8.19 -2.83
C GLU A 17 -9.10 -7.03 -1.84
N THR A 18 -9.31 -5.82 -2.34
CA THR A 18 -9.45 -4.60 -1.52
C THR A 18 -10.80 -3.98 -1.81
N HIS A 19 -11.69 -4.05 -0.83
CA HIS A 19 -13.04 -3.52 -0.85
C HIS A 19 -13.04 -2.10 -0.29
N ILE A 20 -13.42 -1.13 -1.12
CA ILE A 20 -13.37 0.29 -0.78
C ILE A 20 -14.71 0.74 -0.23
N PHE A 21 -14.68 1.37 0.93
CA PHE A 21 -15.84 2.02 1.54
C PHE A 21 -15.78 3.54 1.24
N ASN A 22 -16.74 4.10 0.50
CA ASN A 22 -16.81 5.55 0.28
C ASN A 22 -17.58 6.28 1.39
N GLU A 23 -18.26 5.55 2.27
CA GLU A 23 -18.99 6.15 3.38
C GLU A 23 -18.05 6.70 4.46
N SER A 24 -18.51 7.77 5.12
CA SER A 24 -17.80 8.38 6.23
C SER A 24 -17.67 7.40 7.39
N ILE A 25 -16.47 6.89 7.62
CA ILE A 25 -16.14 6.20 8.86
C ILE A 25 -16.06 7.26 9.96
N ASP A 26 -16.66 6.98 11.12
CA ASP A 26 -16.50 7.77 12.33
C ASP A 26 -15.50 7.06 13.27
N PRO A 27 -14.35 7.67 13.61
CA PRO A 27 -13.89 9.00 13.21
C PRO A 27 -13.44 9.07 11.74
N PRO A 28 -13.53 10.25 11.08
CA PRO A 28 -13.12 10.43 9.69
C PRO A 28 -11.71 9.88 9.40
N ARG A 29 -11.60 9.07 8.34
CA ARG A 29 -10.36 8.46 7.85
C ARG A 29 -10.08 8.96 6.44
N ALA A 30 -8.79 9.05 6.07
CA ALA A 30 -8.37 9.43 4.72
C ALA A 30 -8.73 8.36 3.67
N PHE A 31 -8.78 7.12 4.13
CA PHE A 31 -9.31 5.97 3.41
C PHE A 31 -9.67 4.91 4.44
N ALA A 32 -10.51 3.97 4.03
CA ALA A 32 -10.71 2.74 4.78
C ALA A 32 -11.16 1.62 3.84
N PHE A 33 -10.50 0.47 3.98
CA PHE A 33 -10.76 -0.69 3.15
C PHE A 33 -10.96 -1.92 4.01
N GLU A 34 -11.72 -2.87 3.49
CA GLU A 34 -11.59 -4.27 3.86
C GLU A 34 -10.67 -4.95 2.85
N VAL A 35 -9.58 -5.53 3.35
CA VAL A 35 -8.63 -6.30 2.55
C VAL A 35 -8.79 -7.78 2.87
N ILE A 36 -8.84 -8.58 1.82
CA ILE A 36 -8.95 -10.02 1.88
C ILE A 36 -7.74 -10.64 1.19
N PHE A 37 -6.99 -11.46 1.92
CA PHE A 37 -5.98 -12.34 1.35
C PHE A 37 -6.57 -13.73 1.17
N TYR A 38 -6.37 -14.32 0.00
CA TYR A 38 -6.74 -15.70 -0.33
C TYR A 38 -5.46 -16.54 -0.46
N PRO A 39 -5.00 -17.19 0.62
CA PRO A 39 -3.73 -17.96 0.62
C PRO A 39 -3.64 -19.01 -0.49
N HIS A 40 -4.75 -19.66 -0.82
CA HIS A 40 -4.80 -20.71 -1.86
C HIS A 40 -4.63 -20.17 -3.29
N LEU A 41 -4.75 -18.86 -3.51
CA LEU A 41 -4.49 -18.20 -4.79
C LEU A 41 -3.11 -17.51 -4.81
N TRP A 42 -2.36 -17.56 -3.70
CA TRP A 42 -1.12 -16.81 -3.56
C TRP A 42 -0.07 -17.29 -4.59
N PRO A 43 0.58 -16.38 -5.34
CA PRO A 43 1.55 -16.80 -6.34
C PRO A 43 2.73 -17.56 -5.72
N ALA A 44 3.07 -18.72 -6.28
CA ALA A 44 4.16 -19.58 -5.79
C ALA A 44 5.51 -18.85 -5.69
N THR A 45 5.77 -17.90 -6.59
CA THR A 45 6.99 -17.07 -6.63
C THR A 45 7.09 -16.07 -5.47
N LEU A 46 6.01 -15.89 -4.71
CA LEU A 46 5.89 -14.94 -3.61
C LEU A 46 5.70 -15.61 -2.23
N LEU A 47 5.61 -16.94 -2.15
CA LEU A 47 5.35 -17.66 -0.89
C LEU A 47 6.34 -17.33 0.24
N THR A 48 7.59 -17.04 -0.12
CA THR A 48 8.66 -16.70 0.86
C THR A 48 9.03 -15.21 0.81
N LYS A 49 8.32 -14.41 0.03
CA LYS A 49 8.62 -12.99 -0.17
C LYS A 49 7.64 -12.13 0.63
N LYS A 50 8.19 -11.40 1.59
CA LYS A 50 7.43 -10.42 2.35
C LYS A 50 7.35 -9.08 1.57
N PRO A 51 6.25 -8.32 1.72
CA PRO A 51 6.16 -6.97 1.16
C PRO A 51 7.30 -6.06 1.66
N PRO A 52 7.59 -4.97 0.93
CA PRO A 52 8.57 -4.00 1.34
C PRO A 52 8.24 -3.43 2.73
N MET A 53 9.23 -3.47 3.63
CA MET A 53 9.15 -2.78 4.91
C MET A 53 9.11 -1.27 4.64
N HIS A 54 8.18 -0.54 5.23
CA HIS A 54 8.00 0.89 4.97
C HIS A 54 7.49 1.64 6.21
N PHE A 55 7.38 2.96 6.13
CA PHE A 55 6.83 3.80 7.19
C PHE A 55 6.14 5.05 6.62
N HIS A 56 5.22 5.63 7.41
CA HIS A 56 4.51 6.87 7.08
C HIS A 56 4.93 7.99 8.05
N PRO A 57 5.53 9.10 7.59
CA PRO A 57 5.96 10.18 8.48
C PRO A 57 4.83 11.02 9.08
N PHE A 58 3.69 11.09 8.39
CA PHE A 58 2.64 12.09 8.64
C PHE A 58 1.24 11.50 8.78
N GLN A 59 1.13 10.18 8.90
CA GLN A 59 -0.15 9.47 8.93
C GLN A 59 -0.05 8.27 9.87
N LYS A 60 -1.07 8.07 10.72
CA LYS A 60 -1.27 6.79 11.42
C LYS A 60 -2.01 5.84 10.50
N GLU A 61 -1.74 4.55 10.67
CA GLU A 61 -2.50 3.48 10.04
C GLU A 61 -3.20 2.65 11.12
N TYR A 62 -4.44 2.24 10.87
CA TYR A 62 -5.28 1.47 11.78
C TYR A 62 -5.61 0.14 11.12
N ILE A 63 -5.43 -0.96 11.86
CA ILE A 63 -5.60 -2.31 11.36
C ILE A 63 -6.49 -3.09 12.33
N GLN A 64 -7.52 -3.74 11.82
CA GLN A 64 -8.37 -4.62 12.62
C GLN A 64 -8.62 -5.93 11.88
N VAL A 65 -8.21 -7.05 12.45
CA VAL A 65 -8.48 -8.36 11.85
C VAL A 65 -9.94 -8.73 12.06
N LEU A 66 -10.62 -9.15 10.99
CA LEU A 66 -12.01 -9.61 10.99
C LEU A 66 -12.09 -11.14 10.95
N ALA A 67 -11.18 -11.80 10.24
CA ALA A 67 -11.07 -13.25 10.16
C ALA A 67 -9.63 -13.68 9.84
N GLY A 68 -9.26 -14.89 10.25
CA GLY A 68 -7.93 -15.45 9.99
C GLY A 68 -6.83 -14.84 10.87
N ARG A 69 -5.59 -14.89 10.36
CA ARG A 69 -4.37 -14.47 11.06
C ARG A 69 -3.55 -13.54 10.17
N LEU A 70 -3.33 -12.31 10.63
CA LEU A 70 -2.54 -11.33 9.91
C LEU A 70 -1.19 -11.14 10.61
N CYS A 71 -0.08 -11.35 9.89
CA CYS A 71 1.23 -11.01 10.40
C CYS A 71 1.49 -9.51 10.23
N VAL A 72 1.80 -8.85 11.34
CA VAL A 72 2.21 -7.45 11.40
C VAL A 72 3.63 -7.43 11.94
N GLU A 73 4.58 -7.08 11.07
CA GLU A 73 5.96 -6.87 11.48
C GLU A 73 6.18 -5.39 11.78
N GLN A 74 6.63 -5.06 12.99
CA GLN A 74 6.90 -3.68 13.42
C GLN A 74 8.28 -3.60 14.07
N SER A 75 9.14 -2.73 13.54
CA SER A 75 10.49 -2.50 14.09
C SER A 75 11.29 -3.79 14.35
N GLY A 76 11.17 -4.79 13.46
CA GLY A 76 11.87 -6.07 13.54
C GLY A 76 11.19 -7.15 14.40
N GLN A 77 10.04 -6.85 15.02
CA GLN A 77 9.24 -7.85 15.75
C GLN A 77 8.01 -8.24 14.93
N VAL A 78 7.77 -9.54 14.78
CA VAL A 78 6.56 -10.05 14.14
C VAL A 78 5.51 -10.35 15.21
N ARG A 79 4.29 -9.84 15.01
CA ARG A 79 3.11 -10.19 15.80
C ARG A 79 2.06 -10.77 14.86
N THR A 80 1.36 -11.80 15.31
CA THR A 80 0.21 -12.34 14.59
C THR A 80 -1.05 -11.78 15.24
N LEU A 81 -1.80 -10.97 14.50
CA LEU A 81 -3.08 -10.43 14.92
C LEU A 81 -4.22 -11.36 14.50
N THR A 82 -5.23 -11.39 15.33
CA THR A 82 -6.46 -12.17 15.23
C THR A 82 -7.65 -11.27 15.56
N PRO A 83 -8.91 -11.71 15.33
CA PRO A 83 -10.08 -10.89 15.66
C PRO A 83 -10.18 -10.45 17.13
N THR A 84 -9.56 -11.19 18.06
CA THR A 84 -9.60 -10.84 19.50
C THR A 84 -8.67 -9.69 19.87
N ASP A 85 -7.73 -9.30 19.01
CA ASP A 85 -6.77 -8.22 19.28
C ASP A 85 -7.37 -6.82 19.10
N GLY A 86 -8.54 -6.71 18.46
CA GLY A 86 -9.20 -5.43 18.19
C GLY A 86 -8.46 -4.57 17.14
N GLU A 87 -8.70 -3.25 17.17
CA GLU A 87 -8.00 -2.30 16.30
C GLU A 87 -6.61 -1.96 16.86
N VAL A 88 -5.58 -2.15 16.05
CA VAL A 88 -4.19 -1.79 16.33
C VAL A 88 -3.81 -0.55 15.53
N CYS A 89 -3.20 0.43 16.20
CA CYS A 89 -2.72 1.66 15.57
C CYS A 89 -1.20 1.63 15.36
N ILE A 90 -0.78 1.75 14.10
CA ILE A 90 0.61 2.00 13.71
C ILE A 90 0.85 3.51 13.73
N LYS A 91 1.78 3.94 14.58
CA LYS A 91 2.15 5.35 14.73
C LYS A 91 3.04 5.83 13.57
N PRO A 92 3.10 7.15 13.31
CA PRO A 92 4.02 7.69 12.32
C PRO A 92 5.47 7.29 12.63
N TRP A 93 6.28 7.17 11.58
CA TRP A 93 7.70 6.77 11.65
C TRP A 93 7.97 5.34 12.16
N VAL A 94 6.94 4.52 12.37
CA VAL A 94 7.13 3.10 12.70
C VAL A 94 7.32 2.31 11.41
N ASN A 95 8.43 1.58 11.32
CA ASN A 95 8.66 0.66 10.21
C ASN A 95 7.70 -0.51 10.36
N HIS A 96 6.90 -0.78 9.34
CA HIS A 96 5.94 -1.87 9.34
C HIS A 96 5.73 -2.50 7.96
N ARG A 97 5.13 -3.70 7.98
CA ARG A 97 4.53 -4.38 6.83
C ARG A 97 3.50 -5.41 7.31
N LEU A 98 2.56 -5.72 6.42
CA LEU A 98 1.47 -6.67 6.66
C LEU A 98 1.55 -7.80 5.64
N TYR A 99 1.35 -9.04 6.07
CA TYR A 99 1.33 -10.20 5.18
C TYR A 99 0.54 -11.35 5.83
N PRO A 100 -0.01 -12.30 5.05
CA PRO A 100 -0.57 -13.53 5.61
C PRO A 100 0.53 -14.36 6.30
N SER A 101 0.18 -15.21 7.27
CA SER A 101 1.16 -16.06 7.95
C SER A 101 1.85 -17.01 6.97
N ASP A 102 3.16 -17.20 7.08
CA ASP A 102 3.91 -18.15 6.25
C ASP A 102 3.31 -19.57 6.38
N ASP A 103 2.93 -19.97 7.59
CA ASP A 103 2.24 -21.25 7.86
C ASP A 103 0.91 -21.37 7.08
N ASP A 104 0.13 -20.28 6.98
CA ASP A 104 -1.15 -20.30 6.27
C ASP A 104 -0.93 -20.38 4.75
N LEU A 105 0.10 -19.69 4.24
CA LEU A 105 0.49 -19.76 2.83
C LEU A 105 1.02 -21.14 2.44
N LEU A 106 1.90 -21.73 3.25
CA LEU A 106 2.49 -23.04 2.98
C LEU A 106 1.43 -24.14 3.04
N ARG A 107 0.56 -24.13 4.06
CA ARG A 107 -0.55 -25.08 4.16
C ARG A 107 -1.46 -24.99 2.94
N ALA A 108 -1.83 -23.78 2.53
CA ALA A 108 -2.71 -23.58 1.38
C ALA A 108 -2.09 -23.99 0.05
N ALA A 109 -0.76 -23.88 -0.08
CA ALA A 109 -0.02 -24.39 -1.23
C ALA A 109 0.00 -25.93 -1.28
N GLU A 110 -0.03 -26.62 -0.13
CA GLU A 110 0.00 -28.08 -0.03
C GLU A 110 -1.38 -28.72 -0.27
N ASP A 111 -2.44 -28.19 0.36
CA ASP A 111 -3.78 -28.81 0.34
C ASP A 111 -4.75 -28.15 -0.67
N GLY A 112 -4.33 -27.06 -1.32
CA GLY A 112 -5.15 -26.27 -2.24
C GLY A 112 -6.30 -25.54 -1.56
N ARG A 113 -6.28 -25.39 -0.22
CA ARG A 113 -7.35 -24.80 0.60
C ARG A 113 -6.74 -23.80 1.58
N GLY A 114 -7.40 -22.68 1.78
CA GLY A 114 -6.93 -21.71 2.75
C GLY A 114 -8.03 -20.78 3.16
N ASP A 115 -8.31 -20.73 4.46
CA ASP A 115 -9.23 -19.77 5.03
C ASP A 115 -8.73 -18.35 4.71
N PRO A 116 -9.60 -17.46 4.20
CA PRO A 116 -9.20 -16.12 3.86
C PRO A 116 -8.83 -15.33 5.12
N VAL A 117 -7.80 -14.49 5.01
CA VAL A 117 -7.46 -13.50 6.03
C VAL A 117 -8.17 -12.21 5.67
N ARG A 118 -9.09 -11.75 6.52
CA ARG A 118 -9.87 -10.53 6.30
C ARG A 118 -9.51 -9.50 7.36
N PHE A 119 -9.20 -8.28 6.95
CA PHE A 119 -8.89 -7.21 7.89
C PHE A 119 -9.30 -5.85 7.34
N LEU A 120 -9.63 -4.93 8.25
CA LEU A 120 -9.79 -3.52 7.95
C LEU A 120 -8.44 -2.84 7.99
N ILE A 121 -8.22 -1.92 7.06
CA ILE A 121 -7.07 -1.02 7.04
C ILE A 121 -7.57 0.40 6.77
N ALA A 122 -7.13 1.37 7.58
CA ALA A 122 -7.55 2.75 7.43
C ALA A 122 -6.42 3.73 7.74
N GLY A 123 -6.40 4.86 7.03
CA GLY A 123 -5.43 5.94 7.22
C GLY A 123 -6.01 7.10 8.01
N GLN A 124 -5.21 7.71 8.90
CA GLN A 124 -5.57 8.97 9.54
C GLN A 124 -5.73 10.08 8.49
N GLU A 125 -6.70 10.97 8.68
CA GLU A 125 -6.72 12.24 7.95
C GLU A 125 -5.50 13.12 8.29
N THR A 126 -4.96 13.79 7.26
CA THR A 126 -3.75 14.61 7.39
C THR A 126 -3.75 15.76 6.40
N ASN A 127 -3.18 16.90 6.77
CA ASN A 127 -3.08 18.09 5.90
C ASN A 127 -1.97 17.97 4.84
N LYS A 128 -1.30 16.82 4.75
CA LYS A 128 -0.29 16.55 3.73
C LYS A 128 -0.94 16.09 2.45
N VAL A 129 -0.57 16.70 1.34
CA VAL A 129 -1.05 16.31 0.00
C VAL A 129 -0.55 14.90 -0.36
N PHE A 130 0.72 14.61 -0.06
CA PHE A 130 1.27 13.26 -0.17
C PHE A 130 0.96 12.47 1.09
N ARG A 131 0.03 11.52 0.94
CA ARG A 131 -0.51 10.65 1.98
C ARG A 131 -1.04 9.37 1.33
N LEU A 132 -1.21 8.32 2.13
CA LEU A 132 -1.93 7.14 1.68
C LEU A 132 -3.40 7.51 1.52
N ASP A 133 -3.93 7.12 0.37
CA ASP A 133 -5.33 7.23 -0.01
C ASP A 133 -5.64 6.24 -1.14
N THR A 134 -6.90 6.20 -1.55
CA THR A 134 -7.40 5.24 -2.53
C THR A 134 -6.60 5.23 -3.84
N ILE A 135 -6.25 6.39 -4.39
CA ILE A 135 -5.50 6.44 -5.66
C ILE A 135 -4.08 5.90 -5.55
N PHE A 136 -3.45 5.96 -4.37
CA PHE A 136 -2.17 5.28 -4.15
C PHE A 136 -2.32 3.76 -4.28
N PHE A 137 -3.29 3.16 -3.59
CA PHE A 137 -3.48 1.70 -3.61
C PHE A 137 -3.85 1.19 -5.01
N GLU A 138 -4.69 1.92 -5.74
CA GLU A 138 -5.02 1.60 -7.13
C GLU A 138 -3.78 1.50 -8.02
N ASN A 139 -2.92 2.52 -7.96
CA ASN A 139 -1.72 2.57 -8.80
C ASN A 139 -0.67 1.57 -8.33
N TRP A 140 -0.54 1.37 -7.02
CA TRP A 140 0.40 0.40 -6.47
C TRP A 140 0.02 -1.03 -6.84
N TYR A 141 -1.25 -1.42 -6.65
CA TYR A 141 -1.72 -2.75 -7.06
C TYR A 141 -1.70 -2.93 -8.57
N GLY A 142 -2.14 -1.92 -9.34
CA GLY A 142 -2.07 -1.97 -10.81
C GLY A 142 -0.63 -2.14 -11.33
N TYR A 143 0.34 -1.47 -10.70
CA TYR A 143 1.76 -1.65 -11.01
C TYR A 143 2.28 -3.03 -10.62
N GLN A 144 1.94 -3.53 -9.43
CA GLN A 144 2.35 -4.85 -9.00
C GLN A 144 1.83 -5.95 -9.93
N ASP A 145 0.57 -5.87 -10.36
CA ASP A 145 -0.01 -6.86 -11.27
C ASP A 145 0.69 -6.91 -12.63
N GLU A 146 0.99 -5.76 -13.24
CA GLU A 146 1.74 -5.72 -14.51
C GLU A 146 3.18 -6.21 -14.37
N ILE A 147 3.82 -5.96 -13.22
CA ILE A 147 5.19 -6.41 -12.99
C ILE A 147 5.22 -7.92 -12.73
N LEU A 148 4.31 -8.46 -11.93
CA LEU A 148 4.31 -9.89 -11.58
C LEU A 148 4.06 -10.81 -12.76
N THR A 149 3.37 -10.33 -13.79
CA THR A 149 3.11 -11.09 -15.00
C THR A 149 4.22 -10.97 -16.04
N GLU A 150 5.00 -9.87 -16.05
CA GLU A 150 5.87 -9.56 -17.20
C GLU A 150 7.30 -9.07 -16.87
N LYS A 151 7.60 -8.52 -15.68
CA LYS A 151 8.81 -7.71 -15.43
C LYS A 151 9.37 -7.82 -14.00
N GLN A 152 10.50 -7.17 -13.74
CA GLN A 152 11.02 -6.97 -12.38
C GLN A 152 10.62 -5.59 -11.85
N LEU A 153 10.50 -5.46 -10.53
CA LEU A 153 10.22 -4.17 -9.87
C LEU A 153 11.32 -3.16 -10.20
N ASP A 154 10.92 -2.01 -10.75
CA ASP A 154 11.81 -0.88 -10.99
C ASP A 154 11.85 0.00 -9.74
N LEU A 155 13.03 0.10 -9.12
CA LEU A 155 13.21 0.85 -7.89
C LEU A 155 12.85 2.33 -8.04
N VAL A 156 13.11 2.96 -9.18
CA VAL A 156 12.79 4.38 -9.41
C VAL A 156 11.27 4.56 -9.47
N GLN A 157 10.56 3.66 -10.14
CA GLN A 157 9.09 3.67 -10.16
C GLN A 157 8.50 3.45 -8.76
N VAL A 158 9.03 2.48 -8.00
CA VAL A 158 8.61 2.23 -6.62
C VAL A 158 8.80 3.48 -5.76
N LEU A 159 9.99 4.10 -5.80
CA LEU A 159 10.27 5.33 -5.05
C LEU A 159 9.36 6.49 -5.47
N THR A 160 9.03 6.59 -6.76
CA THR A 160 8.10 7.60 -7.30
C THR A 160 6.69 7.43 -6.73
N MET A 161 6.15 6.21 -6.73
CA MET A 161 4.82 5.90 -6.19
C MET A 161 4.75 6.04 -4.67
N PHE A 162 5.75 5.49 -3.96
CA PHE A 162 5.79 5.51 -2.50
C PHE A 162 5.85 6.94 -1.97
N ASP A 163 6.71 7.78 -2.53
CA ASP A 163 6.79 9.19 -2.12
C ASP A 163 5.46 9.95 -2.35
N ALA A 164 4.78 9.71 -3.47
CA ALA A 164 3.47 10.32 -3.74
C ALA A 164 2.37 9.83 -2.77
N GLY A 165 2.50 8.60 -2.27
CA GLY A 165 1.68 8.03 -1.19
C GLY A 165 2.12 8.45 0.22
N GLY A 166 3.11 9.32 0.39
CA GLY A 166 3.65 9.67 1.72
C GLY A 166 4.18 8.45 2.49
N SER A 167 4.64 7.43 1.77
CA SER A 167 5.20 6.18 2.28
C SER A 167 6.66 6.08 1.86
N TYR A 168 7.52 5.54 2.71
CA TYR A 168 8.96 5.47 2.43
C TYR A 168 9.53 4.10 2.80
N LEU A 169 10.35 3.55 1.90
CA LEU A 169 10.96 2.23 2.07
C LEU A 169 11.96 2.23 3.23
N SER A 170 11.80 1.32 4.18
CA SER A 170 12.71 1.24 5.32
C SER A 170 14.10 0.79 4.88
N LEU A 171 15.11 1.55 5.29
CA LEU A 171 16.50 1.12 5.17
C LEU A 171 16.85 0.10 6.27
N PRO A 172 17.93 -0.69 6.09
CA PRO A 172 18.43 -1.58 7.13
C PRO A 172 18.62 -0.86 8.46
N TRP A 173 18.32 -1.54 9.57
CA TRP A 173 18.30 -0.97 10.92
C TRP A 173 19.65 -0.38 11.37
N TRP A 174 20.75 -0.83 10.77
CA TRP A 174 22.11 -0.39 11.08
C TRP A 174 22.48 0.95 10.41
N ILE A 175 21.66 1.47 9.48
CA ILE A 175 21.91 2.77 8.85
C ILE A 175 21.48 3.90 9.82
N PRO A 176 22.40 4.77 10.25
CA PRO A 176 22.06 5.87 11.15
C PRO A 176 21.12 6.86 10.45
N PHE A 177 20.14 7.37 11.19
CA PHE A 177 19.08 8.24 10.65
C PHE A 177 18.35 7.64 9.43
N GLY A 178 18.29 6.31 9.33
CA GLY A 178 17.83 5.60 8.13
C GLY A 178 16.43 5.99 7.65
N ARG A 179 15.52 6.40 8.55
CA ARG A 179 14.20 6.89 8.15
C ARG A 179 14.27 8.25 7.46
N THR A 180 15.02 9.20 8.02
CA THR A 180 15.21 10.52 7.40
C THR A 180 15.92 10.37 6.06
N LEU A 181 16.96 9.53 5.99
CA LEU A 181 17.68 9.25 4.74
C LEU A 181 16.76 8.61 3.69
N SER A 182 15.97 7.60 4.09
CA SER A 182 14.98 6.98 3.20
C SER A 182 13.99 7.99 2.63
N MET A 183 13.45 8.86 3.49
CA MET A 183 12.54 9.92 3.06
C MET A 183 13.22 10.87 2.07
N SER A 184 14.46 11.28 2.33
CA SER A 184 15.25 12.09 1.40
C SER A 184 15.49 11.37 0.07
N ILE A 185 15.77 10.07 0.06
CA ILE A 185 15.93 9.27 -1.16
C ILE A 185 14.62 9.23 -1.95
N GLY A 186 13.48 8.97 -1.31
CA GLY A 186 12.17 8.97 -1.97
C GLY A 186 11.85 10.32 -2.63
N ILE A 187 12.15 11.42 -1.95
CA ILE A 187 11.95 12.77 -2.49
C ILE A 187 12.91 13.04 -3.66
N VAL A 188 14.21 12.84 -3.47
CA VAL A 188 15.20 13.19 -4.50
C VAL A 188 15.06 12.27 -5.72
N VAL A 189 15.02 10.96 -5.51
CA VAL A 189 14.98 9.98 -6.59
C VAL A 189 13.58 9.86 -7.16
N GLY A 190 12.57 9.64 -6.31
CA GLY A 190 11.20 9.43 -6.77
C GLY A 190 10.50 10.70 -7.25
N ARG A 191 10.56 11.80 -6.48
CA ARG A 191 9.82 13.03 -6.82
C ARG A 191 10.53 13.90 -7.86
N TRP A 192 11.86 13.95 -7.87
CA TRP A 192 12.60 14.85 -8.75
C TRP A 192 13.24 14.15 -9.94
N ILE A 193 14.04 13.10 -9.71
CA ILE A 193 14.75 12.39 -10.79
C ILE A 193 13.80 11.53 -11.62
N GLY A 194 12.89 10.79 -10.98
CA GLY A 194 11.93 9.91 -11.65
C GLY A 194 11.18 10.59 -12.80
N PRO A 195 10.54 11.75 -12.59
CA PRO A 195 9.85 12.49 -13.65
C PRO A 195 10.74 12.97 -14.79
N LEU A 196 12.02 13.26 -14.53
CA LEU A 196 12.97 13.60 -15.58
C LEU A 196 13.26 12.40 -16.50
N LEU A 197 13.21 11.20 -15.93
CA LEU A 197 13.36 9.92 -16.63
C LEU A 197 12.03 9.37 -17.19
N GLY A 198 10.91 10.06 -16.97
CA GLY A 198 9.58 9.67 -17.46
C GLY A 198 8.74 8.83 -16.50
N TYR A 199 9.22 8.57 -15.28
CA TYR A 199 8.42 7.88 -14.25
C TYR A 199 7.39 8.84 -13.64
N GLN A 200 6.14 8.39 -13.57
CA GLN A 200 5.04 9.14 -12.97
C GLN A 200 4.40 8.34 -11.81
N PRO A 201 3.90 9.00 -10.77
CA PRO A 201 3.34 8.31 -9.61
C PRO A 201 1.95 7.72 -9.86
N TYR A 202 1.18 8.32 -10.78
CA TYR A 202 -0.20 7.95 -11.07
C TYR A 202 -0.41 7.77 -12.58
N TYR A 203 -1.22 6.79 -12.95
CA TYR A 203 -1.54 6.45 -14.34
C TYR A 203 -3.06 6.45 -14.54
N PRO A 204 -3.59 7.06 -15.62
CA PRO A 204 -5.03 7.15 -15.87
C PRO A 204 -5.74 5.78 -15.97
N LYS A 205 -5.01 4.74 -16.38
CA LYS A 205 -5.55 3.38 -16.53
C LYS A 205 -5.89 2.71 -15.19
N TRP A 206 -5.26 3.14 -14.09
CA TRP A 206 -5.48 2.58 -12.76
C TRP A 206 -6.21 3.55 -11.83
N THR A 207 -6.10 4.85 -12.09
CA THR A 207 -6.59 5.88 -11.18
C THR A 207 -8.07 6.18 -11.43
N SER A 208 -8.90 6.00 -10.41
CA SER A 208 -10.32 6.36 -10.49
C SER A 208 -10.60 7.86 -10.37
N ASP A 209 -9.87 8.56 -9.50
CA ASP A 209 -9.93 10.01 -9.33
C ASP A 209 -8.70 10.67 -9.98
N TRP A 210 -8.77 10.86 -11.29
CA TRP A 210 -7.68 11.47 -12.05
C TRP A 210 -7.49 12.95 -11.72
N GLU A 211 -8.54 13.65 -11.27
CA GLU A 211 -8.45 15.05 -10.88
C GLU A 211 -7.59 15.20 -9.62
N LEU A 212 -7.83 14.38 -8.60
CA LEU A 212 -7.00 14.33 -7.40
C LEU A 212 -5.55 13.94 -7.74
N ALA A 213 -5.34 12.95 -8.60
CA ALA A 213 -3.99 12.58 -9.03
C ALA A 213 -3.25 13.74 -9.72
N CYS A 214 -3.95 14.47 -10.61
CA CYS A 214 -3.40 15.66 -11.24
C CYS A 214 -3.09 16.75 -10.20
N GLU A 215 -3.97 16.97 -9.23
CA GLU A 215 -3.74 17.95 -8.17
C GLU A 215 -2.50 17.62 -7.34
N LYS A 216 -2.33 16.35 -6.96
CA LYS A 216 -1.11 15.88 -6.28
C LYS A 216 0.14 16.09 -7.13
N MET A 217 0.10 15.72 -8.42
CA MET A 217 1.27 15.88 -9.31
C MET A 217 1.64 17.35 -9.54
N ARG A 218 0.68 18.28 -9.51
CA ARG A 218 0.95 19.74 -9.63
C ARG A 218 1.72 20.30 -8.44
N GLN A 219 1.70 19.65 -7.28
CA GLN A 219 2.47 20.07 -6.11
C GLN A 219 3.99 19.91 -6.27
N SER A 220 4.45 19.17 -7.29
CA SER A 220 5.86 19.05 -7.63
C SER A 220 6.13 19.66 -9.00
N PHE A 221 7.12 20.54 -9.07
CA PHE A 221 7.58 21.16 -10.33
C PHE A 221 7.93 20.11 -11.39
N PHE A 222 8.52 18.99 -10.98
CA PHE A 222 8.96 17.92 -11.89
C PHE A 222 7.81 17.01 -12.34
N GLN A 223 6.80 16.79 -11.50
CA GLN A 223 5.66 15.91 -11.81
C GLN A 223 4.51 16.61 -12.53
N ARG A 224 4.39 17.95 -12.42
CA ARG A 224 3.28 18.72 -13.03
C ARG A 224 3.11 18.50 -14.54
N ARG A 225 4.17 18.09 -15.24
CA ARG A 225 4.14 17.75 -16.66
C ARG A 225 3.22 16.56 -16.99
N PHE A 226 2.92 15.72 -16.01
CA PHE A 226 2.04 14.57 -16.14
C PHE A 226 0.59 14.88 -15.74
N ALA A 227 0.34 16.06 -15.19
CA ALA A 227 -0.99 16.51 -14.77
C ALA A 227 -1.81 17.07 -15.94
N GLU A 228 -1.82 16.33 -17.04
CA GLU A 228 -2.63 16.62 -18.22
C GLU A 228 -4.08 16.24 -17.91
N ARG A 229 -4.97 17.22 -18.00
CA ARG A 229 -6.41 16.94 -17.99
C ARG A 229 -6.69 16.18 -19.29
N LYS A 230 -7.46 15.09 -19.22
CA LYS A 230 -8.04 14.53 -20.44
C LYS A 230 -8.82 15.65 -21.10
N ASP A 231 -8.39 16.09 -22.28
CA ASP A 231 -9.25 16.88 -23.15
C ASP A 231 -10.51 16.02 -23.38
N THR A 232 -11.65 16.50 -22.87
CA THR A 232 -12.97 15.90 -23.08
C THR A 232 -13.32 15.83 -24.55
#